data_AF-A0A3K8Y913-F1
#
_entry.id   AF-A0A3K8Y913-F1
#
_cell.length_a   1.000
_cell.length_b   1.000
_cell.length_c   1.000
_cell.angle_alpha   90.00
_cell.angle_beta   90.00
_cell.angle_gamma   90.00
#
_symmetry.space_group_name_H-M   'P 1'
#
loop_
_entity.id
_entity.type
_entity.pdbx_description
1 polymer ?
#
loop_
_entity_poly.entity_id
_entity_poly.type
_entity_poly.pdbx_seq_one_letter_code
_entity_poly.pdbx_strand_id
1 'polypeptide(L)'
;MEDTQNGISTKANNDKNGIPLLRISAATSHENFIVDETEFKLTTDIENNKIEQYSLKNGDLLAVRFNGNKEFVGRTALFLDESKKTILFPDKLIRLRFPQKTINSS
;
A
#
# COMPACT_ATOMS: atom_id res chain seq x y z
N MET A 1 16.28 -4.66 -8.44
CA MET A 1 15.37 -4.08 -9.45
C MET A 1 14.53 -3.05 -8.73
N GLU A 2 14.46 -1.84 -9.28
CA GLU A 2 13.40 -0.88 -8.92
C GLU A 2 12.07 -1.49 -9.36
N ASP A 3 11.07 -1.48 -8.49
CA ASP A 3 9.78 -2.13 -8.73
C ASP A 3 8.65 -1.11 -8.58
N THR A 4 8.05 -0.75 -9.72
CA THR A 4 6.86 0.12 -9.79
C THR A 4 5.67 -0.72 -10.21
N GLN A 5 4.63 -0.77 -9.38
CA GLN A 5 3.49 -1.66 -9.61
C GLN A 5 2.16 -1.01 -9.26
N ASN A 6 1.15 -1.19 -10.12
CA ASN A 6 -0.24 -0.91 -9.77
C ASN A 6 -0.72 -1.88 -8.67
N GLY A 7 -1.67 -1.44 -7.85
CA GLY A 7 -2.30 -2.28 -6.83
C GLY A 7 -3.36 -3.24 -7.36
N ILE A 8 -4.04 -3.91 -6.43
CA ILE A 8 -5.06 -4.92 -6.75
C ILE A 8 -6.48 -4.39 -6.55
N SER A 9 -7.41 -4.81 -7.41
CA SER A 9 -8.84 -4.58 -7.21
C SER A 9 -9.50 -5.84 -6.67
N THR A 10 -9.72 -5.90 -5.36
CA THR A 10 -10.52 -6.95 -4.72
C THR A 10 -11.70 -6.37 -3.96
N LYS A 11 -12.73 -7.21 -3.76
CA LYS A 11 -13.91 -6.85 -2.97
C LYS A 11 -13.58 -6.90 -1.49
N ALA A 12 -14.18 -5.96 -0.75
CA ALA A 12 -14.19 -6.04 0.69
C ALA A 12 -15.13 -7.16 1.14
N ASN A 13 -14.86 -7.74 2.30
CA ASN A 13 -15.83 -8.55 3.03
C ASN A 13 -15.80 -8.22 4.52
N ASN A 14 -16.80 -8.72 5.25
CA ASN A 14 -16.97 -8.48 6.68
C ASN A 14 -16.26 -9.53 7.54
N ASP A 15 -15.36 -10.32 6.96
CA ASP A 15 -14.62 -11.34 7.69
C ASP A 15 -13.49 -10.69 8.50
N LYS A 16 -13.53 -10.86 9.81
CA LYS A 16 -12.52 -10.34 10.74
C LYS A 16 -11.15 -10.98 10.55
N ASN A 17 -11.08 -12.14 9.91
CA ASN A 17 -9.84 -12.85 9.58
C ASN A 17 -9.27 -12.44 8.21
N GLY A 18 -9.88 -11.45 7.54
CA GLY A 18 -9.39 -10.92 6.28
C GLY A 18 -8.03 -10.22 6.41
N ILE A 19 -7.38 -10.06 5.26
CA ILE A 19 -6.14 -9.31 5.14
C ILE A 19 -6.48 -7.84 4.92
N PRO A 20 -5.84 -6.90 5.63
CA PRO A 20 -6.00 -5.47 5.39
C PRO A 20 -5.62 -5.09 3.95
N LEU A 21 -6.55 -4.44 3.27
CA LEU A 21 -6.36 -3.78 1.99
C LEU A 21 -6.62 -2.29 2.17
N LEU A 22 -5.60 -1.46 1.96
CA LEU A 22 -5.71 -0.01 2.15
C LEU A 22 -6.84 0.60 1.30
N ARG A 23 -7.43 1.66 1.82
CA ARG A 23 -8.23 2.61 1.05
C ARG A 23 -7.31 3.66 0.44
N ILE A 24 -7.81 4.39 -0.56
CA ILE A 24 -7.08 5.55 -1.09
C ILE A 24 -6.83 6.62 -0.02
N SER A 25 -7.73 6.73 0.96
CA SER A 25 -7.60 7.61 2.12
C SER A 25 -6.34 7.34 2.94
N ALA A 26 -5.82 6.11 2.95
CA ALA A 26 -4.58 5.78 3.65
C ALA A 26 -3.38 6.61 3.16
N ALA A 27 -3.39 7.06 1.90
CA ALA A 27 -2.34 7.91 1.34
C ALA A 27 -2.70 9.41 1.34
N THR A 28 -3.90 9.78 1.81
CA THR A 28 -4.41 11.15 1.71
C THR A 28 -4.95 11.72 3.03
N SER A 29 -5.14 10.91 4.07
CA SER A 29 -5.69 11.34 5.36
C SER A 29 -4.69 12.17 6.17
N HIS A 30 -3.41 11.80 6.13
CA HIS A 30 -2.37 12.50 6.89
C HIS A 30 -1.57 13.50 6.06
N GLU A 31 -1.35 14.69 6.62
CA GLU A 31 -0.51 15.75 6.01
C GLU A 31 0.99 15.47 6.10
N ASN A 32 1.41 14.53 6.96
CA ASN A 32 2.81 14.16 7.15
C ASN A 32 3.37 13.23 6.06
N PHE A 33 2.58 12.91 5.03
CA PHE A 33 2.95 11.99 3.95
C PHE A 33 3.33 10.58 4.43
N ILE A 34 2.79 10.14 5.56
CA ILE A 34 2.91 8.76 6.05
C ILE A 34 1.60 8.02 5.81
N VAL A 35 1.69 6.76 5.38
CA VAL A 35 0.53 5.91 5.17
C VAL A 35 -0.20 5.69 6.50
N ASP A 36 -1.50 5.95 6.50
CA ASP A 36 -2.39 5.61 7.61
C ASP A 36 -2.82 4.15 7.51
N GLU A 37 -2.19 3.28 8.31
CA GLU A 37 -2.47 1.84 8.34
C GLU A 37 -3.86 1.50 8.91
N THR A 38 -4.60 2.47 9.46
CA THR A 38 -5.97 2.28 9.96
C THR A 38 -7.03 2.42 8.88
N GLU A 39 -6.69 3.08 7.76
CA GLU A 39 -7.56 3.31 6.62
C GLU A 39 -7.59 2.09 5.68
N PHE A 40 -8.20 0.99 6.12
CA PHE A 40 -8.29 -0.25 5.35
C PHE A 40 -9.68 -0.88 5.35
N LYS A 41 -9.91 -1.73 4.35
CA LYS A 41 -11.01 -2.71 4.33
C LYS A 41 -10.40 -4.12 4.42
N LEU A 42 -11.17 -5.10 4.86
CA LEU A 42 -10.72 -6.49 4.93
C LEU A 42 -11.11 -7.25 3.66
N THR A 43 -10.26 -8.18 3.22
CA THR A 43 -10.53 -9.09 2.11
C THR A 43 -9.98 -10.49 2.40
N THR A 44 -10.74 -11.52 2.02
CA THR A 44 -10.33 -12.95 2.13
C THR A 44 -10.26 -13.63 0.76
N ASP A 45 -10.69 -12.93 -0.30
CA ASP A 45 -10.75 -13.46 -1.66
C ASP A 45 -9.46 -13.11 -2.42
N ILE A 46 -8.34 -13.67 -1.95
CA ILE A 46 -7.04 -13.43 -2.55
C ILE A 46 -6.13 -14.66 -2.43
N GLU A 47 -5.54 -15.05 -3.55
CA GLU A 47 -4.58 -16.17 -3.61
C GLU A 47 -3.24 -15.81 -2.96
N ASN A 48 -2.50 -16.80 -2.44
CA ASN A 48 -1.24 -16.57 -1.73
C ASN A 48 -0.17 -15.85 -2.57
N ASN A 49 -0.02 -16.20 -3.84
CA ASN A 49 0.88 -15.51 -4.77
C ASN A 49 0.53 -14.01 -4.93
N LYS A 50 -0.76 -13.67 -4.88
CA LYS A 50 -1.24 -12.28 -4.93
C LYS A 50 -0.97 -11.56 -3.61
N ILE A 51 -1.14 -12.23 -2.47
CA ILE A 51 -0.77 -11.66 -1.17
C ILE A 51 0.70 -11.24 -1.19
N GLU A 52 1.60 -12.14 -1.61
CA GLU A 52 3.04 -11.84 -1.70
C GLU A 52 3.31 -10.66 -2.65
N GLN A 53 2.72 -10.68 -3.84
CA GLN A 53 2.91 -9.65 -4.87
C GLN A 53 2.46 -8.25 -4.41
N TYR A 54 1.30 -8.17 -3.76
CA TYR A 54 0.66 -6.91 -3.38
C TYR A 54 0.91 -6.51 -1.93
N SER A 55 1.73 -7.26 -1.19
CA SER A 55 2.17 -6.87 0.16
C SER A 55 3.11 -5.66 0.11
N LEU A 56 2.87 -4.74 1.04
CA LEU A 56 3.76 -3.60 1.30
C LEU A 56 4.95 -4.03 2.16
N LYS A 57 6.06 -3.33 1.98
CA LYS A 57 7.29 -3.46 2.75
C LYS A 57 7.70 -2.09 3.25
N ASN A 58 8.32 -2.06 4.42
CA ASN A 58 8.88 -0.84 4.98
C ASN A 58 9.72 -0.08 3.93
N GLY A 59 9.43 1.21 3.77
CA GLY A 59 10.07 2.07 2.78
C GLY A 59 9.38 2.13 1.41
N ASP A 60 8.28 1.41 1.20
CA ASP A 60 7.47 1.57 0.00
C ASP A 60 6.83 2.96 -0.05
N LEU A 61 6.86 3.60 -1.23
CA LEU A 61 6.12 4.82 -1.50
C LEU A 61 4.84 4.50 -2.27
N LEU A 62 3.71 5.02 -1.83
CA LEU A 62 2.42 4.87 -2.49
C LEU A 62 2.00 6.18 -3.13
N ALA A 63 1.73 6.17 -4.43
CA ALA A 63 1.22 7.31 -5.18
C ALA A 63 -0.24 7.09 -5.58
N VAL A 64 -1.07 8.13 -5.42
CA VAL A 64 -2.46 8.10 -5.89
C VAL A 64 -2.51 8.13 -7.42
N ARG A 65 -2.98 7.04 -8.02
CA ARG A 65 -3.10 6.87 -9.48
C ARG A 65 -4.30 7.62 -10.03
N PHE A 66 -5.45 7.49 -9.36
CA PHE A 66 -6.68 8.19 -9.72
C PHE A 66 -7.58 8.38 -8.49
N ASN A 67 -8.23 9.53 -8.42
CA ASN A 67 -9.19 9.88 -7.36
C ASN A 67 -10.32 10.72 -7.98
N GLY A 68 -11.53 10.66 -7.43
CA GLY A 68 -12.64 11.53 -7.84
C GLY A 68 -12.36 13.01 -7.54
N ASN A 69 -11.58 13.30 -6.49
CA ASN A 69 -10.99 14.62 -6.28
C ASN A 69 -9.61 14.70 -6.94
N LYS A 70 -9.47 15.59 -7.94
CA LYS A 70 -8.21 15.79 -8.69
C LYS A 70 -7.06 16.27 -7.81
N GLU A 71 -7.33 16.96 -6.70
CA GLU A 71 -6.29 17.46 -5.80
C GLU A 71 -5.49 16.34 -5.12
N PHE A 72 -6.05 15.13 -5.05
CA PHE A 72 -5.35 13.98 -4.48
C PHE A 72 -4.55 13.18 -5.51
N VAL A 73 -4.75 13.39 -6.81
CA VAL A 73 -4.01 12.66 -7.84
C VAL A 73 -2.53 13.04 -7.76
N GLY A 74 -1.66 12.02 -7.76
CA GLY A 74 -0.22 12.22 -7.60
C GLY A 74 0.25 12.44 -6.15
N ARG A 75 -0.65 12.56 -5.17
CA ARG A 75 -0.26 12.60 -3.75
C ARG A 75 0.44 11.29 -3.39
N THR A 76 1.54 11.41 -2.63
CA THR A 76 2.36 10.27 -2.22
C THR A 76 2.39 10.11 -0.70
N ALA A 77 2.52 8.88 -0.23
CA ALA A 77 2.74 8.58 1.18
C ALA A 77 3.74 7.43 1.37
N LEU A 78 4.60 7.53 2.40
CA LEU A 78 5.59 6.54 2.78
C LEU A 78 5.00 5.51 3.74
N PHE A 79 5.23 4.23 3.46
CA PHE A 79 4.84 3.13 4.34
C PHE A 79 5.97 2.75 5.30
N LEU A 80 5.71 2.82 6.61
CA LEU A 80 6.71 2.57 7.66
C LEU A 80 6.58 1.21 8.37
N ASP A 81 5.64 0.36 7.93
CA ASP A 81 5.42 -0.98 8.49
C ASP A 81 5.36 -0.96 10.04
N GLU A 82 4.52 -0.09 10.59
CA GLU A 82 4.42 0.11 12.03
C GLU A 82 3.70 -1.06 12.70
N SER A 83 2.67 -1.62 12.03
CA SER A 83 1.88 -2.71 12.59
C SER A 83 2.51 -4.11 12.47
N LYS A 84 3.56 -4.27 11.65
CA LYS A 84 4.16 -5.57 11.30
C LYS A 84 3.17 -6.59 10.74
N LYS A 85 2.07 -6.11 10.14
CA LYS A 85 1.05 -6.93 9.50
C LYS A 85 1.26 -6.96 7.99
N THR A 86 0.82 -8.05 7.37
CA THR A 86 0.65 -8.09 5.91
C THR A 86 -0.45 -7.11 5.51
N ILE A 87 -0.07 -6.02 4.84
CA ILE A 87 -0.99 -5.01 4.31
C ILE A 87 -0.88 -4.97 2.79
N LEU A 88 -2.04 -4.97 2.13
CA LEU A 88 -2.16 -4.88 0.68
C LEU A 88 -2.52 -3.46 0.24
N PHE A 89 -2.18 -3.10 -1.00
CA PHE A 89 -2.54 -1.79 -1.59
C PHE A 89 -3.50 -1.91 -2.78
N PRO A 90 -4.48 -1.00 -2.91
CA PRO A 90 -5.52 -1.07 -3.92
C PRO A 90 -5.05 -0.57 -5.29
N ASP A 91 -5.77 -0.95 -6.35
CA ASP A 91 -5.59 -0.53 -7.75
C ASP A 91 -5.53 0.98 -8.00
N LYS A 92 -6.06 1.76 -7.05
CA LYS A 92 -6.05 3.23 -7.03
C LYS A 92 -4.69 3.81 -6.61
N LEU A 93 -3.80 2.98 -6.07
CA LEU A 93 -2.45 3.35 -5.70
C LEU A 93 -1.43 2.64 -6.61
N ILE A 94 -0.31 3.31 -6.84
CA ILE A 94 0.90 2.77 -7.43
C ILE A 94 1.95 2.66 -6.33
N ARG A 95 2.57 1.49 -6.18
CA ARG A 95 3.75 1.30 -5.33
C ARG A 95 5.00 1.65 -6.11
N LEU A 96 5.91 2.39 -5.48
CA LEU A 96 7.31 2.52 -5.87
C LEU A 96 8.17 1.90 -4.77
N ARG A 97 8.95 0.89 -5.12
CA ARG A 97 9.87 0.20 -4.21
C ARG A 97 11.30 0.38 -4.71
N PHE A 98 12.11 1.05 -3.89
CA PHE A 98 13.50 1.30 -4.18
C PHE A 98 14.37 0.11 -3.75
N PRO A 99 15.41 -0.24 -4.52
CA PRO A 99 16.36 -1.25 -4.12
C PRO A 99 17.10 -0.76 -2.86
N GLN A 100 17.11 -1.59 -1.81
CA GLN A 100 17.99 -1.33 -0.68
C GLN A 100 19.42 -1.56 -1.12
N LYS A 101 20.23 -0.50 -1.12
CA LYS A 101 21.66 -0.61 -1.35
C LYS A 101 22.30 -1.04 -0.04
N THR A 102 22.80 -2.27 0.04
CA THR A 102 23.63 -2.69 1.16
C THR A 102 24.92 -1.88 1.11
N ILE A 103 25.05 -0.88 1.97
CA ILE A 103 26.33 -0.20 2.18
C ILE A 103 27.13 -1.11 3.11
N ASN A 104 28.00 -1.93 2.53
CA ASN A 104 28.99 -2.64 3.33
C ASN A 104 30.03 -1.63 3.78
N SER A 105 29.96 -1.20 5.04
CA SER A 105 31.05 -0.47 5.69
C SER A 105 32.26 -1.41 5.77
N SER A 106 33.34 -1.08 5.06
CA SER A 106 34.65 -1.74 5.20
C SER A 106 35.43 -1.16 6.37
#